data_AF-E3FWU9-F1
#
_entry.id   AF-E3FWU9-F1
#
_cell.length_a   1.000
_cell.length_b   1.000
_cell.length_c   1.000
_cell.angle_alpha   90.00
_cell.angle_beta   90.00
_cell.angle_gamma   90.00
#
_symmetry.space_group_name_H-M   'P 1'
#
loop_
_entity.id
_entity.type
_entity.pdbx_description
1 polymer ?
#
loop_
_entity_poly.entity_id
_entity_poly.type
_entity_poly.pdbx_seq_one_letter_code
_entity_poly.pdbx_strand_id
1 'polypeptide(L)'
;MAYHQTVSTDQDTAKSIALTATDPAGAPHTYLIVTPPAFGTLSGTGAGVIYTPNVGFSGTDSYVFKASNGITNSNPATVHIGRVT
;
A
#
# COMPACT_ATOMS: atom_id res chain seq x y z
N MET A 1 -0.07 -13.99 5.87
CA MET A 1 0.13 -13.56 4.47
C MET A 1 -0.42 -12.17 4.26
N ALA A 2 0.30 -11.32 3.51
CA ALA A 2 -0.21 -10.05 3.03
C ALA A 2 -1.07 -10.26 1.78
N TYR A 3 -2.08 -9.38 1.57
CA TYR A 3 -3.01 -9.48 0.44
C TYR A 3 -2.76 -8.40 -0.60
N HIS A 4 -2.86 -8.79 -1.86
CA HIS A 4 -2.87 -7.86 -2.99
C HIS A 4 -4.14 -7.01 -2.94
N GLN A 5 -4.03 -5.77 -3.40
CA GLN A 5 -5.17 -4.85 -3.46
C GLN A 5 -5.19 -4.11 -4.79
N THR A 6 -6.38 -3.69 -5.19
CA THR A 6 -6.58 -2.80 -6.32
C THR A 6 -7.46 -1.66 -5.87
N VAL A 7 -6.98 -0.43 -6.07
CA VAL A 7 -7.68 0.81 -5.70
C VAL A 7 -7.59 1.80 -6.84
N SER A 8 -8.45 2.82 -6.84
CA SER A 8 -8.33 3.98 -7.72
C SER A 8 -8.50 5.27 -6.92
N THR A 9 -8.00 6.35 -7.49
CA THR A 9 -8.14 7.72 -6.99
C THR A 9 -8.19 8.67 -8.16
N ASP A 10 -8.75 9.86 -7.94
CA ASP A 10 -8.75 10.90 -8.96
C ASP A 10 -7.38 11.61 -8.99
N GLN A 11 -7.11 12.33 -10.08
CA GLN A 11 -5.94 13.20 -10.20
C GLN A 11 -5.89 14.19 -9.03
N ASP A 12 -4.67 14.41 -8.53
CA ASP A 12 -4.37 15.31 -7.41
C ASP A 12 -5.16 15.01 -6.12
N THR A 13 -5.79 13.83 -6.03
CA THR A 13 -6.61 13.42 -4.90
C THR A 13 -5.92 12.32 -4.13
N ALA A 14 -5.64 12.59 -2.85
CA ALA A 14 -5.06 11.61 -1.95
C ALA A 14 -6.06 10.49 -1.62
N LYS A 15 -5.56 9.25 -1.52
CA LYS A 15 -6.34 8.05 -1.25
C LYS A 15 -5.88 7.38 0.04
N SER A 16 -6.81 7.23 0.98
CA SER A 16 -6.61 6.34 2.12
C SER A 16 -6.78 4.88 1.70
N ILE A 17 -5.81 4.05 2.05
CA ILE A 17 -5.71 2.63 1.71
C ILE A 17 -5.42 1.88 3.01
N ALA A 18 -6.29 0.93 3.35
CA ALA A 18 -6.07 0.02 4.48
C ALA A 18 -5.32 -1.23 3.98
N LEU A 19 -4.10 -1.46 4.46
CA LEU A 19 -3.36 -2.69 4.19
C LEU A 19 -3.98 -3.86 4.94
N THR A 20 -4.07 -5.01 4.28
CA THR A 20 -4.66 -6.22 4.85
C THR A 20 -3.70 -7.39 4.79
N ALA A 21 -3.66 -8.14 5.88
CA ALA A 21 -2.90 -9.36 6.01
C ALA A 21 -3.53 -10.25 7.10
N THR A 22 -3.40 -11.57 6.95
CA THR A 22 -3.68 -12.54 8.01
C THR A 22 -2.39 -13.03 8.63
N ASP A 23 -2.39 -13.37 9.90
CA ASP A 23 -1.34 -14.19 10.51
C ASP A 23 -2.00 -15.29 11.35
N PRO A 24 -1.73 -16.58 11.09
CA PRO A 24 -2.27 -17.69 11.88
C PRO A 24 -1.95 -17.61 13.38
N ALA A 25 -0.87 -16.91 13.75
CA ALA A 25 -0.44 -16.73 15.13
C ALA A 25 -1.01 -15.47 15.80
N GLY A 26 -1.74 -14.61 15.08
CA GLY A 26 -2.30 -13.36 15.61
C GLY A 26 -2.43 -12.26 14.54
N ALA A 27 -2.79 -11.03 14.94
CA ALA A 27 -2.80 -9.92 13.99
C ALA A 27 -1.36 -9.49 13.62
N PRO A 28 -1.10 -9.09 12.36
CA PRO A 28 0.19 -8.49 11.99
C PRO A 28 0.41 -7.22 12.81
N HIS A 29 1.64 -7.04 13.29
CA HIS A 29 1.99 -5.94 14.19
C HIS A 29 2.44 -4.71 13.40
N THR A 30 3.13 -4.92 12.27
CA THR A 30 3.62 -3.82 11.43
C THR A 30 3.50 -4.16 9.94
N TYR A 31 3.54 -3.12 9.13
CA TYR A 31 3.61 -3.20 7.67
C TYR A 31 4.87 -2.48 7.20
N LEU A 32 5.60 -3.09 6.27
CA LEU A 32 6.83 -2.56 5.69
C LEU A 32 6.61 -2.31 4.20
N ILE A 33 6.87 -1.09 3.75
CA ILE A 33 6.95 -0.77 2.33
C ILE A 33 8.31 -1.27 1.80
N VAL A 34 8.25 -2.19 0.83
CA VAL A 34 9.42 -2.79 0.18
C VAL A 34 9.80 -2.00 -1.08
N THR A 35 8.79 -1.57 -1.83
CA THR A 35 8.97 -0.76 -3.04
C THR A 35 7.94 0.36 -3.01
N PRO A 36 8.37 1.64 -2.97
CA PRO A 36 7.45 2.77 -2.98
C PRO A 36 6.79 2.94 -4.35
N PRO A 37 5.70 3.72 -4.45
CA PRO A 37 5.14 4.15 -5.72
C PRO A 37 6.14 4.97 -6.53
N ALA A 38 6.01 4.92 -7.86
CA ALA A 38 6.86 5.68 -8.78
C ALA A 38 6.30 7.08 -9.08
N PHE A 39 4.98 7.26 -8.95
CA PHE A 39 4.26 8.46 -9.37
C PHE A 39 3.40 9.08 -8.27
N GLY A 40 3.78 8.85 -7.02
CA GLY A 40 3.20 9.50 -5.85
C GLY A 40 4.05 9.25 -4.61
N THR A 41 3.51 9.64 -3.46
CA THR A 41 4.16 9.46 -2.16
C THR A 41 3.23 8.71 -1.21
N LEU A 42 3.82 7.98 -0.25
CA LEU A 42 3.08 7.32 0.82
C LEU A 42 3.32 8.04 2.15
N SER A 43 2.26 8.19 2.93
CA SER A 43 2.31 8.64 4.33
C SER A 43 1.38 7.79 5.20
N GLY A 44 1.38 8.02 6.52
CA GLY A 44 0.62 7.22 7.49
C GLY A 44 1.46 6.18 8.23
N THR A 45 0.80 5.37 9.06
CA THR A 45 1.45 4.36 9.91
C THR A 45 0.62 3.08 10.02
N GLY A 46 1.29 1.97 10.27
CA GLY A 46 0.65 0.66 10.40
C GLY A 46 -0.10 0.26 9.13
N ALA A 47 -1.35 -0.16 9.28
CA ALA A 47 -2.19 -0.54 8.14
C ALA A 47 -2.77 0.66 7.38
N GLY A 48 -2.80 1.85 7.97
CA GLY A 48 -3.39 3.05 7.37
C GLY A 48 -2.36 3.80 6.53
N VAL A 49 -2.41 3.61 5.22
CA VAL A 49 -1.51 4.27 4.26
C VAL A 49 -2.29 5.29 3.44
N ILE A 50 -1.74 6.49 3.29
CA ILE A 50 -2.28 7.52 2.40
C ILE A 50 -1.35 7.62 1.19
N TYR A 51 -1.89 7.35 0.00
CA TYR A 51 -1.22 7.60 -1.27
C TYR A 51 -1.61 8.98 -1.79
N THR A 52 -0.62 9.81 -2.12
CA THR A 52 -0.81 11.11 -2.77
C THR A 52 -0.13 11.08 -4.14
N PRO A 53 -0.88 11.14 -5.26
CA PRO A 53 -0.28 11.24 -6.59
C PRO A 53 0.63 12.46 -6.70
N ASN A 54 1.65 12.40 -7.55
CA ASN A 54 2.38 13.59 -7.97
C ASN A 54 1.42 14.54 -8.71
N VAL A 55 1.61 15.85 -8.53
CA VAL A 55 0.74 16.87 -9.13
C VAL A 55 0.65 16.67 -10.65
N GLY A 56 -0.57 16.61 -11.18
CA GLY A 56 -0.85 16.44 -12.60
C GLY A 56 -0.59 15.03 -13.14
N PHE A 57 -0.25 14.05 -12.29
CA PHE A 57 -0.08 12.66 -12.74
C PHE A 57 -1.42 12.08 -13.21
N SER A 58 -1.39 11.37 -14.35
CA SER A 58 -2.47 10.51 -14.81
C SER A 58 -1.87 9.23 -15.36
N GLY A 59 -2.38 8.09 -14.93
CA GLY A 59 -1.80 6.79 -15.22
C GLY A 59 -2.06 5.79 -14.11
N THR A 60 -1.32 4.69 -14.11
CA THR A 60 -1.35 3.69 -13.03
C THR A 60 -0.06 3.74 -12.23
N ASP A 61 -0.15 3.39 -10.95
CA ASP A 61 1.00 3.31 -10.05
C ASP A 61 0.89 2.04 -9.18
N SER A 62 1.95 1.70 -8.46
CA SER A 62 1.90 0.56 -7.54
C SER A 62 2.98 0.63 -6.49
N TYR A 63 2.73 0.01 -5.34
CA TYR A 63 3.74 -0.21 -4.33
C TYR A 63 3.65 -1.62 -3.76
N VAL A 64 4.77 -2.11 -3.22
CA VAL A 64 4.89 -3.46 -2.66
C VAL A 64 5.10 -3.35 -1.16
N PHE A 65 4.37 -4.15 -0.40
CA PHE A 65 4.49 -4.20 1.06
C PHE A 65 4.60 -5.64 1.59
N LYS A 66 5.06 -5.76 2.82
CA LYS A 66 5.02 -7.00 3.62
C LYS A 66 4.36 -6.72 4.97
N ALA A 67 3.67 -7.71 5.51
CA ALA A 67 3.23 -7.69 6.90
C ALA A 67 4.27 -8.39 7.78
N SER A 68 4.43 -7.93 9.02
CA SER A 68 5.35 -8.53 10.00
C SER A 68 4.66 -8.73 11.34
N ASN A 69 4.97 -9.84 12.00
CA ASN A 69 4.57 -10.11 13.39
C ASN A 69 5.71 -9.85 14.39
N GLY A 70 6.76 -9.15 13.96
CA GLY A 70 7.93 -8.85 14.78
C GLY A 70 8.99 -9.97 14.79
N ILE A 71 8.65 -11.18 14.32
CA ILE A 71 9.59 -12.30 14.19
C ILE A 71 9.84 -12.62 12.72
N THR A 72 8.77 -12.72 11.93
CA THR A 72 8.83 -13.09 10.52
C THR A 72 8.07 -12.10 9.64
N ASN A 73 8.50 -11.99 8.38
CA ASN A 73 7.83 -11.19 7.36
C ASN A 73 7.05 -12.10 6.42
N SER A 74 5.88 -11.64 5.97
CA SER A 74 5.10 -12.32 4.95
C SER A 74 5.77 -12.31 3.58
N ASN A 75 5.22 -13.11 2.66
CA ASN A 75 5.41 -12.87 1.23
C ASN A 75 5.00 -11.43 0.87
N PRO A 76 5.65 -10.82 -0.14
CA PRO A 76 5.28 -9.49 -0.62
C PRO A 76 3.88 -9.49 -1.24
N ALA A 77 3.16 -8.39 -1.05
CA ALA A 77 1.89 -8.11 -1.70
C ALA A 77 1.97 -6.76 -2.42
N THR A 78 1.28 -6.67 -3.55
CA THR A 78 1.24 -5.45 -4.39
C THR A 78 -0.09 -4.74 -4.20
N VAL A 79 -0.04 -3.44 -3.97
CA VAL A 79 -1.18 -2.55 -4.14
C VAL A 79 -1.08 -1.92 -5.52
N HIS A 80 -2.03 -2.27 -6.39
CA HIS A 80 -2.18 -1.65 -7.70
C HIS A 80 -3.10 -0.44 -7.58
N ILE A 81 -2.58 0.72 -7.97
CA ILE A 81 -3.34 1.96 -8.08
C ILE A 81 -3.72 2.08 -9.56
N GLY A 82 -5.00 1.83 -9.82
CA GLY A 82 -5.61 1.97 -11.13
C GLY A 82 -5.60 3.42 -11.61
N ARG A 83 -6.26 3.67 -12.74
CA ARG A 83 -6.14 4.94 -13.44
C ARG A 83 -6.44 6.13 -12.52
N VAL A 84 -5.42 6.95 -12.33
CA VAL A 84 -5.50 8.29 -11.73
C VAL A 84 -6.03 9.23 -12.81
N THR A 85 -7.22 9.79 -12.62
CA THR A 85 -7.92 10.64 -13.61
C THR A 85 -8.56 11.85 -12.98
#